data_AF-A0A950BIV4-F1
#
_entry.id   AF-A0A950BIV4-F1
#
_cell.length_a   1.000
_cell.length_b   1.000
_cell.length_c   1.000
_cell.angle_alpha   90.00
_cell.angle_beta   90.00
_cell.angle_gamma   90.00
#
_symmetry.space_group_name_H-M   'P 1'
#
loop_
_entity.id
_entity.type
_entity.pdbx_description
1 polymer ?
#
loop_
_entity_poly.entity_id
_entity_poly.type
_entity_poly.pdbx_seq_one_letter_code
_entity_poly.pdbx_strand_id
1 'polypeptide(L)'
;MEVNIDDARRFATAVLTNISVPEDIAADVADHLIESDRVGYASHGLSILPNYKRVLAAAFVTADGRAERVVDRGSQYKAESRARHLQRIVLPDSVRKPFADIANELGVAPLAAI
;
A
#
# COMPACT_ATOMS: atom_id res chain seq x y z
N MET A 1 14.94 -7.57 2.25
CA MET A 1 15.20 -6.88 0.96
C MET A 1 15.06 -5.38 1.12
N GLU A 2 16.06 -4.58 0.71
CA GLU A 2 15.99 -3.12 0.73
C GLU A 2 15.53 -2.56 -0.63
N VAL A 3 14.65 -1.56 -0.62
CA VAL A 3 14.04 -0.98 -1.84
C VAL A 3 13.93 0.54 -1.74
N ASN A 4 13.86 1.23 -2.88
CA ASN A 4 13.55 2.66 -2.95
C ASN A 4 12.04 2.88 -2.69
N ILE A 5 11.70 3.92 -1.94
CA ILE A 5 10.33 4.29 -1.61
C ILE A 5 9.50 4.66 -2.84
N ASP A 6 10.09 5.35 -3.82
CA ASP A 6 9.39 5.75 -5.04
C ASP A 6 9.04 4.52 -5.88
N ASP A 7 9.95 3.54 -5.97
CA ASP A 7 9.70 2.27 -6.65
C ASP A 7 8.64 1.46 -5.90
N ALA A 8 8.71 1.42 -4.57
CA ALA A 8 7.74 0.75 -3.73
C ALA A 8 6.34 1.37 -3.87
N ARG A 9 6.25 2.70 -3.95
CA ARG A 9 5.02 3.46 -4.17
C ARG A 9 4.42 3.15 -5.53
N ARG A 10 5.23 3.27 -6.59
CA ARG A 10 4.80 2.94 -7.96
C ARG A 10 4.29 1.50 -8.06
N PHE A 11 5.02 0.56 -7.48
CA PHE A 11 4.62 -0.85 -7.44
C PHE A 11 3.27 -1.04 -6.73
N ALA A 12 3.11 -0.50 -5.52
CA ALA A 12 1.89 -0.64 -4.75
C ALA A 12 0.66 0.00 -5.44
N THR A 13 0.81 1.22 -5.95
CA THR A 13 -0.26 1.90 -6.71
C THR A 13 -0.63 1.11 -7.96
N ALA A 14 0.34 0.58 -8.71
CA ALA A 14 0.08 -0.23 -9.90
C ALA A 14 -0.65 -1.54 -9.58
N VAL A 15 -0.30 -2.21 -8.48
CA VAL A 15 -1.00 -3.43 -8.03
C VAL A 15 -2.45 -3.12 -7.67
N LEU A 16 -2.69 -2.05 -6.90
CA LEU A 16 -4.03 -1.66 -6.45
C LEU A 16 -4.93 -1.22 -7.60
N THR A 17 -4.40 -0.44 -8.54
CA THR A 17 -5.15 -0.02 -9.74
C THR A 17 -5.50 -1.20 -10.65
N ASN A 18 -4.61 -2.19 -10.79
CA ASN A 18 -4.89 -3.43 -11.54
C ASN A 18 -5.96 -4.32 -10.90
N ILE A 19 -6.30 -4.10 -9.62
CA ILE A 19 -7.42 -4.75 -8.94
C ILE A 19 -8.61 -3.79 -8.75
N SER A 20 -8.75 -2.80 -9.65
CA SER A 20 -9.87 -1.87 -9.77
C SER A 20 -10.03 -0.86 -8.62
N VAL A 21 -8.97 -0.60 -7.85
CA VAL A 21 -8.95 0.53 -6.91
C VAL A 21 -8.72 1.83 -7.70
N PRO A 22 -9.52 2.88 -7.51
CA PRO A 22 -9.29 4.20 -8.11
C PRO A 22 -7.88 4.73 -7.82
N GLU A 23 -7.27 5.43 -8.77
CA GLU A 23 -5.86 5.86 -8.69
C GLU A 23 -5.57 6.74 -7.47
N ASP A 24 -6.48 7.66 -7.12
CA ASP A 24 -6.39 8.52 -5.94
C ASP A 24 -6.35 7.69 -4.64
N ILE A 25 -7.27 6.73 -4.52
CA ILE A 25 -7.34 5.83 -3.35
C ILE A 25 -6.12 4.90 -3.32
N ALA A 26 -5.70 4.39 -4.47
CA ALA A 26 -4.54 3.51 -4.60
C ALA A 26 -3.24 4.22 -4.18
N ALA A 27 -3.08 5.50 -4.52
CA ALA A 27 -1.95 6.32 -4.09
C ALA A 27 -1.97 6.54 -2.58
N ASP A 28 -3.12 6.89 -2.00
CA ASP A 28 -3.26 7.09 -0.55
C ASP A 28 -2.98 5.81 0.25
N VAL A 29 -3.49 4.67 -0.21
CA VAL A 29 -3.23 3.36 0.41
C VAL A 29 -1.73 3.02 0.31
N ALA A 30 -1.11 3.20 -0.86
CA ALA A 30 0.33 2.95 -1.02
C ALA A 30 1.17 3.76 -0.02
N ASP A 31 0.83 5.03 0.18
CA ASP A 31 1.51 5.92 1.12
C ASP A 31 1.36 5.47 2.57
N HIS A 32 0.16 5.04 2.94
CA HIS A 32 -0.12 4.54 4.29
C HIS A 32 0.66 3.26 4.60
N LEU A 33 0.74 2.32 3.64
CA LEU A 33 1.51 1.09 3.78
C LEU A 33 3.01 1.38 3.91
N ILE A 34 3.54 2.28 3.08
CA ILE A 34 4.95 2.67 3.14
C ILE A 34 5.27 3.33 4.48
N GLU A 35 4.41 4.21 4.99
CA GLU A 35 4.67 4.84 6.28
C GLU A 35 4.65 3.81 7.43
N SER A 36 3.78 2.81 7.36
CA SER A 36 3.79 1.66 8.28
C SER A 36 5.11 0.91 8.27
N ASP A 37 5.70 0.64 7.10
CA ASP A 37 7.04 0.05 6.99
C ASP A 37 8.11 0.96 7.61
N ARG A 38 8.02 2.28 7.40
CA ARG A 38 9.00 3.26 7.90
C ARG A 38 9.01 3.42 9.42
N VAL A 39 7.86 3.26 10.07
CA VAL A 39 7.77 3.27 11.54
C VAL A 39 8.08 1.90 12.17
N GLY A 40 8.34 0.87 11.36
CA GLY A 40 8.70 -0.47 11.83
C GLY A 40 7.52 -1.44 12.01
N TYR A 41 6.30 -1.08 11.58
CA TYR A 41 5.14 -1.97 11.56
C TYR A 41 5.05 -2.75 10.25
N ALA A 42 6.10 -3.52 9.94
CA ALA A 42 6.23 -4.23 8.66
C ALA A 42 5.07 -5.19 8.36
N SER A 43 4.41 -5.74 9.40
CA SER A 43 3.22 -6.61 9.25
C SER A 43 1.96 -5.87 8.79
N HIS A 44 1.97 -4.54 8.81
CA HIS A 44 0.88 -3.66 8.37
C HIS A 44 1.30 -2.76 7.19
N GLY A 45 2.58 -2.83 6.77
CA GLY A 45 3.08 -2.16 5.59
C GLY A 45 2.87 -2.98 4.32
N LEU A 46 3.76 -2.86 3.34
CA LEU A 46 3.57 -3.46 2.01
C LEU A 46 3.40 -4.98 2.02
N SER A 47 3.83 -5.67 3.09
CA SER A 47 3.68 -7.12 3.22
C SER A 47 2.23 -7.63 3.13
N ILE A 48 1.24 -6.78 3.39
CA ILE A 48 -0.18 -7.15 3.32
C ILE A 48 -0.80 -6.95 1.93
N LEU A 49 -0.08 -6.31 0.99
CA LEU A 49 -0.56 -6.03 -0.36
C LEU A 49 -1.09 -7.30 -1.08
N PRO A 50 -0.47 -8.49 -0.95
CA PRO A 50 -1.02 -9.72 -1.53
C PRO A 50 -2.41 -10.11 -1.03
N ASN A 51 -2.82 -9.64 0.15
CA ASN A 51 -4.12 -9.94 0.72
C ASN A 51 -5.24 -9.03 0.19
N TYR A 52 -4.92 -7.84 -0.34
CA TYR A 52 -5.92 -6.87 -0.82
C TYR A 52 -6.80 -7.47 -1.91
N LYS A 53 -6.22 -8.23 -2.84
CA LYS A 53 -6.96 -8.93 -3.89
C LYS A 53 -7.98 -9.94 -3.31
N ARG A 54 -7.61 -10.68 -2.25
CA ARG A 54 -8.54 -11.61 -1.58
C ARG A 54 -9.67 -10.87 -0.87
N VAL A 55 -9.36 -9.78 -0.18
CA VAL A 55 -10.33 -9.03 0.62
C VAL A 55 -11.34 -8.30 -0.28
N LEU A 56 -10.90 -7.73 -1.40
CA LEU A 56 -11.78 -7.13 -2.41
C LEU A 56 -12.68 -8.18 -3.08
N ALA A 57 -12.12 -9.32 -3.48
CA ALA A 57 -12.89 -10.41 -4.07
C ALA A 57 -13.98 -10.97 -3.13
N ALA A 58 -13.71 -10.96 -1.82
CA ALA A 58 -14.66 -11.38 -0.80
C ALA A 58 -15.70 -10.31 -0.41
N ALA A 59 -15.69 -9.15 -1.09
CA ALA A 59 -16.57 -8.00 -0.82
C ALA A 59 -16.52 -7.47 0.64
N PHE A 60 -15.43 -7.76 1.37
CA PHE A 60 -15.21 -7.21 2.71
C PHE A 60 -14.79 -5.73 2.68
N VAL A 61 -14.31 -5.24 1.54
CA VAL A 61 -13.93 -3.84 1.31
C VAL A 61 -14.50 -3.40 -0.04
N THR A 62 -14.96 -2.15 -0.10
CA THR A 62 -15.42 -1.48 -1.33
C THR A 62 -14.26 -0.65 -1.90
N ALA A 63 -13.86 -0.93 -3.15
CA ALA A 63 -12.65 -0.36 -3.76
C ALA A 63 -12.70 1.17 -3.93
N ASP A 64 -13.89 1.72 -4.14
CA ASP A 64 -14.18 3.15 -4.31
C ASP A 64 -14.87 3.75 -3.08
N GLY A 65 -14.78 3.08 -1.93
CA GLY A 65 -15.41 3.50 -0.68
C GLY A 65 -14.93 4.88 -0.25
N ARG A 66 -15.74 5.90 -0.49
CA ARG A 66 -15.49 7.28 -0.04
C ARG A 66 -16.30 7.54 1.22
N ALA A 67 -15.64 8.09 2.23
CA ALA A 67 -16.30 8.45 3.47
C ALA A 67 -17.35 9.53 3.23
N GLU A 68 -18.61 9.24 3.60
CA GLU A 68 -19.68 10.23 3.62
C GLU A 68 -19.82 10.83 5.03
N ARG A 69 -20.01 12.15 5.11
CA ARG A 69 -20.19 12.85 6.39
C ARG A 69 -21.61 12.64 6.92
N VAL A 70 -21.79 11.69 7.82
CA VAL A 70 -23.11 11.38 8.41
C VAL A 70 -23.49 12.35 9.55
N VAL A 71 -22.57 12.71 10.45
CA VAL A 71 -22.75 13.71 11.53
C VAL A 71 -21.38 14.29 11.92
N ASP A 72 -21.28 15.61 12.11
CA ASP A 72 -20.10 16.28 12.65
C ASP A 72 -20.40 16.81 14.06
N ARG A 73 -19.63 16.37 15.07
CA ARG A 73 -19.75 16.80 16.48
C ARG A 73 -18.46 17.42 17.04
N GLY A 74 -17.60 17.96 16.17
CA GLY A 74 -16.43 18.73 16.58
C GLY A 74 -15.31 17.90 17.22
N SER A 75 -14.07 18.36 16.98
CA SER A 75 -12.78 17.72 17.30
C SER A 75 -12.46 16.49 16.46
N GLN A 76 -11.95 16.72 15.25
CA GLN A 76 -11.31 15.70 14.44
C GLN A 76 -9.79 15.75 14.63
N TYR A 77 -9.19 14.59 14.88
CA TYR A 77 -7.74 14.40 14.90
C TYR A 77 -7.24 14.24 13.46
N LYS A 78 -6.28 15.07 13.05
CA LYS A 78 -5.56 14.93 11.79
C LYS A 78 -4.18 14.36 12.12
N ALA A 79 -3.90 13.14 11.67
CA ALA A 79 -2.56 12.58 11.78
C ALA A 79 -1.66 13.25 10.74
N GLU A 80 -0.56 13.85 11.19
CA GLU A 80 0.44 14.45 10.33
C GLU A 80 1.57 13.43 10.13
N SER A 81 1.77 12.96 8.90
CA SER A 81 2.88 12.07 8.58
C SER A 81 4.18 12.86 8.68
N ARG A 82 4.93 12.64 9.77
CA ARG A 82 6.29 13.18 9.90
C ARG A 82 7.19 12.48 8.88
N ALA A 83 7.43 13.14 7.76
CA ALA A 83 8.36 12.66 6.75
C ALA A 83 9.75 12.45 7.38
N ARG A 84 10.10 11.20 7.69
CA ARG A 84 11.51 10.82 7.76
C ARG A 84 12.12 11.12 6.38
N HIS A 85 13.40 11.47 6.31
CA HIS A 85 14.06 11.77 5.02
C HIS A 85 14.68 10.51 4.39
N LEU A 86 14.36 9.34 4.93
CA LEU A 86 14.83 8.07 4.40
C LEU A 86 14.05 7.76 3.12
N GLN A 87 14.77 7.63 2.00
CA GLN A 87 14.24 7.26 0.68
C GLN A 87 14.14 5.74 0.48
N ARG A 88 14.42 4.95 1.53
CA ARG A 88 14.49 3.49 1.48
C ARG A 88 13.67 2.87 2.60
N ILE A 89 13.16 1.67 2.34
CA ILE A 89 12.52 0.79 3.33
C ILE A 89 13.12 -0.61 3.24
N VAL A 90 13.14 -1.30 4.37
CA VAL A 90 13.57 -2.70 4.47
C VAL A 90 12.34 -3.57 4.60
N LEU A 91 12.08 -4.38 3.58
CA LEU A 91 11.00 -5.35 3.57
C LEU A 91 11.51 -6.71 4.04
N PRO A 92 10.69 -7.50 4.75
CA PRO A 92 11.06 -8.84 5.16
C PRO A 92 11.20 -9.75 3.92
N ASP A 93 12.13 -10.69 3.92
CA ASP A 93 12.38 -11.52 2.72
C ASP A 93 11.19 -12.39 2.31
N SER A 94 10.25 -12.63 3.22
CA SER A 94 8.99 -13.33 2.95
C SER A 94 8.14 -12.67 1.86
N VAL A 95 8.28 -11.36 1.59
CA VAL A 95 7.48 -10.68 0.55
C VAL A 95 8.02 -10.89 -0.85
N ARG A 96 9.27 -11.36 -1.01
CA ARG A 96 9.94 -11.40 -2.31
C ARG A 96 9.18 -12.25 -3.34
N LYS A 97 8.81 -13.47 -2.95
CA LYS A 97 8.07 -14.38 -3.81
C LYS A 97 6.64 -13.88 -4.09
N PRO A 98 5.82 -13.53 -3.07
CA PRO A 98 4.49 -12.97 -3.30
C PRO A 98 4.48 -11.74 -4.22
N PHE A 99 5.47 -10.86 -4.12
CA PHE A 99 5.52 -9.67 -4.96
C PHE A 99 5.90 -10.00 -6.40
N ALA A 100 6.83 -10.92 -6.61
CA ALA A 100 7.14 -11.42 -7.95
C ALA A 100 5.94 -12.13 -8.59
N ASP A 101 5.24 -12.96 -7.81
CA ASP A 101 4.06 -13.70 -8.28
C ASP A 101 2.94 -12.72 -8.70
N ILE A 102 2.66 -11.67 -7.89
CA ILE A 102 1.66 -10.65 -8.22
C ILE A 102 2.08 -9.75 -9.38
N ALA A 103 3.36 -9.35 -9.45
CA ALA A 103 3.88 -8.55 -10.56
C ALA A 103 3.64 -9.28 -11.90
N ASN A 104 3.98 -10.57 -11.95
CA ASN A 104 3.75 -11.40 -13.12
C ASN A 104 2.27 -11.59 -13.43
N GLU A 105 1.45 -11.87 -12.41
CA GLU A 105 0.01 -12.09 -12.59
C GLU A 105 -0.72 -10.85 -13.12
N LEU A 106 -0.34 -9.66 -12.65
CA LEU A 106 -0.98 -8.39 -13.01
C LEU A 106 -0.27 -7.65 -14.15
N GLY A 107 0.83 -8.19 -14.69
CA GLY A 107 1.63 -7.50 -15.71
C GLY A 107 2.26 -6.19 -15.23
N VAL A 108 2.51 -6.06 -13.93
CA VAL A 108 3.13 -4.89 -13.29
C VAL A 108 4.64 -5.07 -13.26
N ALA A 109 5.38 -3.98 -13.42
CA ALA A 109 6.84 -4.01 -13.29
C ALA A 109 7.25 -4.54 -11.90
N PRO A 110 8.19 -5.51 -11.82
CA PRO A 110 8.58 -6.11 -10.55
C PRO A 110 9.33 -5.09 -9.67
N LEU A 111 9.12 -5.17 -8.36
CA LEU A 111 9.85 -4.35 -7.40
C LEU A 111 11.30 -4.82 -7.29
N ALA A 112 12.25 -3.94 -7.64
CA ALA A 112 13.67 -4.24 -7.63
C ALA A 112 14.28 -3.99 -6.23
N ALA A 113 15.12 -4.92 -5.79
CA ALA A 113 16.00 -4.72 -4.64
C ALA A 113 17.16 -3.78 -5.01
N ILE A 114 17.70 -3.09 -4.00
CA ILE A 114 18.89 -2.24 -4.10
C ILE A 114 19.99 -2.80 -3.21
#